data_AF-A0A965PT67-F1
#
_entry.id   AF-A0A965PT67-F1
#
_cell.length_a   1.000
_cell.length_b   1.000
_cell.length_c   1.000
_cell.angle_alpha   90.00
_cell.angle_beta   90.00
_cell.angle_gamma   90.00
#
_symmetry.space_group_name_H-M   'P 1'
#
loop_
_entity.id
_entity.type
_entity.pdbx_description
1 polymer ?
#
loop_
_entity_poly.entity_id
_entity_poly.type
_entity_poly.pdbx_seq_one_letter_code
_entity_poly.pdbx_strand_id
1 'polypeptide(L)'
;MSKLDLAFSLTANADGMSRGVAQADKELSKVGRSSKATSAEFRQAAKITQELQTPTEKYAASVSQLDKLLQKGLLTQEVYSRAVEKAKADMNAATQATDEMRSSSSLLQRTINAT
;
A
#
# COMPACT_ATOMS: atom_id res chain seq x y z
N MET A 1 39.31 39.55 -24.60
CA MET A 1 38.34 39.58 -23.48
C MET A 1 39.02 40.21 -22.28
N SER A 2 38.42 41.24 -21.69
CA SER A 2 38.96 41.88 -20.50
C SER A 2 38.62 41.05 -19.25
N LYS A 3 39.39 41.20 -18.16
CA LYS A 3 39.09 40.54 -16.87
C LYS A 3 37.69 40.93 -16.34
N LEU A 4 37.19 42.11 -16.73
CA LEU A 4 35.87 42.62 -16.38
C LEU A 4 34.75 41.82 -17.06
N ASP A 5 34.90 41.48 -18.34
CA ASP A 5 33.90 40.72 -19.10
C ASP A 5 33.74 39.28 -18.57
N LEU A 6 34.86 38.66 -18.18
CA LEU A 6 34.87 37.30 -17.63
C LEU A 6 34.19 37.24 -16.25
N ALA A 7 34.45 38.25 -15.41
CA ALA A 7 33.81 38.37 -14.10
C ALA A 7 32.29 38.55 -14.22
N PHE A 8 31.83 39.39 -15.16
CA PHE A 8 30.39 39.60 -15.40
C PHE A 8 29.70 38.33 -15.93
N SER A 9 30.33 37.64 -16.89
CA SER A 9 29.79 36.39 -17.45
C SER A 9 29.71 35.26 -16.42
N LEU A 10 30.70 35.13 -15.54
CA LEU A 10 30.72 34.09 -14.51
C LEU A 10 29.64 34.32 -13.45
N THR A 11 29.44 35.57 -13.01
CA THR A 11 28.39 35.93 -12.04
C THR A 11 26.99 35.71 -12.61
N ALA A 12 26.73 36.08 -13.86
CA ALA A 12 25.43 35.85 -14.50
C ALA A 12 25.09 34.35 -14.61
N ASN A 13 26.09 33.50 -14.86
CA ASN A 13 25.90 32.06 -14.93
C ASN A 13 25.70 31.43 -13.53
N ALA A 14 26.39 31.93 -12.50
CA ALA A 14 26.23 31.49 -11.12
C ALA A 14 24.83 31.84 -10.56
N ASP A 15 24.32 33.03 -10.87
CA ASP A 15 22.96 33.44 -10.50
C ASP A 15 21.88 32.63 -11.24
N GLY A 16 22.12 32.33 -12.52
CA GLY A 16 21.25 31.47 -13.32
C GLY A 16 21.17 30.04 -12.77
N MET A 17 22.31 29.44 -12.44
CA MET A 17 22.37 28.10 -11.82
C MET A 17 21.68 28.08 -10.45
N SER A 18 21.94 29.07 -9.59
CA SER A 18 21.33 29.14 -8.26
C SER A 18 19.80 29.22 -8.33
N ARG A 19 19.26 30.02 -9.26
CA ARG A 19 17.81 30.09 -9.51
C ARG A 19 17.26 28.78 -10.10
N GLY A 20 18.00 28.16 -11.02
CA GLY A 20 17.63 26.86 -11.61
C GLY A 20 17.56 25.74 -10.58
N VAL A 21 18.54 25.65 -9.68
CA VAL A 21 18.56 24.68 -8.57
C VAL A 21 17.39 24.94 -7.61
N ALA A 22 17.17 26.19 -7.19
CA ALA A 22 16.04 26.53 -6.32
C ALA A 22 14.67 26.20 -6.95
N GLN A 23 14.54 26.38 -8.27
CA GLN A 23 13.33 26.02 -8.99
C GLN A 23 13.16 24.50 -9.10
N ALA A 24 14.24 23.77 -9.38
CA ALA A 24 14.24 22.31 -9.40
C ALA A 24 13.86 21.72 -8.04
N ASP A 25 14.40 22.24 -6.95
CA ASP A 25 14.06 21.81 -5.58
C ASP A 25 12.58 22.04 -5.25
N LYS A 26 12.02 23.16 -5.70
CA LYS A 26 10.60 23.48 -5.51
C LYS A 26 9.70 22.52 -6.27
N GLU A 27 10.01 22.21 -7.52
CA GLU A 27 9.24 21.26 -8.32
C GLU A 27 9.40 19.83 -7.82
N LEU A 28 10.61 19.41 -7.46
CA LEU A 28 10.86 18.10 -6.84
C LEU A 28 10.09 17.93 -5.53
N SER A 29 10.06 18.98 -4.70
CA SER A 29 9.28 18.98 -3.45
C SER A 29 7.77 18.95 -3.69
N LYS A 30 7.27 19.53 -4.79
CA LYS A 30 5.86 19.41 -5.17
C LYS A 30 5.54 18.01 -5.67
N VAL A 31 6.39 17.43 -6.52
CA VAL A 31 6.26 16.07 -7.05
C VAL A 31 6.34 15.03 -5.93
N GLY A 32 7.26 15.20 -4.97
CA GLY A 32 7.37 14.34 -3.80
C GLY A 32 6.11 14.40 -2.92
N ARG A 33 5.56 15.60 -2.72
CA ARG A 33 4.30 15.78 -1.98
C ARG A 33 3.09 15.20 -2.72
N SER A 34 2.97 15.42 -4.03
CA SER A 34 1.88 14.86 -4.83
C SER A 34 1.95 13.33 -4.87
N SER A 35 3.14 12.76 -5.12
CA SER A 35 3.36 11.31 -5.07
C SER A 35 2.98 10.71 -3.71
N LYS A 36 3.32 11.37 -2.60
CA LYS A 36 2.95 10.93 -1.25
C LYS A 36 1.44 11.00 -1.01
N ALA A 37 0.78 12.07 -1.45
CA ALA A 37 -0.68 12.23 -1.33
C ALA A 37 -1.42 11.16 -2.12
N THR A 38 -1.07 10.98 -3.40
CA THR A 38 -1.61 9.92 -4.26
C THR A 38 -1.37 8.53 -3.68
N SER A 39 -0.17 8.27 -3.14
CA SER A 39 0.11 7.00 -2.46
C SER A 39 -0.75 6.77 -1.22
N ALA A 40 -1.12 7.83 -0.50
CA ALA A 40 -2.01 7.72 0.66
C ALA A 40 -3.44 7.38 0.25
N GLU A 41 -3.96 8.03 -0.80
CA GLU A 41 -5.29 7.74 -1.37
C GLU A 41 -5.38 6.31 -1.89
N PHE A 42 -4.36 5.83 -2.63
CA PHE A 42 -4.31 4.44 -3.08
C PHE A 42 -4.26 3.44 -1.92
N ARG A 43 -3.49 3.73 -0.86
CA ARG A 43 -3.48 2.87 0.34
C ARG A 43 -4.84 2.82 1.02
N GLN A 44 -5.55 3.94 1.08
CA GLN A 44 -6.89 3.99 1.66
C GLN A 44 -7.90 3.21 0.82
N ALA A 45 -7.89 3.38 -0.51
CA ALA A 45 -8.73 2.62 -1.42
C ALA A 45 -8.44 1.12 -1.36
N ALA A 46 -7.15 0.73 -1.30
CA ALA A 46 -6.74 -0.66 -1.13
C ALA A 46 -7.24 -1.24 0.20
N LYS A 47 -7.16 -0.48 1.30
CA LYS A 47 -7.67 -0.89 2.61
C LYS A 47 -9.18 -1.13 2.58
N ILE A 48 -9.96 -0.21 2.01
CA ILE A 48 -11.42 -0.35 1.88
C ILE A 48 -11.75 -1.58 1.02
N THR A 49 -11.07 -1.75 -0.11
CA THR A 49 -11.28 -2.91 -0.98
C THR A 49 -10.97 -4.22 -0.26
N GLN A 50 -9.89 -4.26 0.52
CA GLN A 50 -9.54 -5.41 1.36
C GLN A 50 -10.55 -5.64 2.48
N GLU A 51 -11.14 -4.61 3.07
CA GLU A 51 -12.18 -4.77 4.11
C GLU A 51 -13.45 -5.41 3.55
N LEU A 52 -13.78 -5.15 2.28
CA LEU A 52 -14.97 -5.70 1.62
C LEU A 52 -14.79 -7.13 1.11
N GLN A 53 -13.56 -7.63 0.99
CA GLN A 53 -13.31 -9.00 0.55
C GLN A 53 -13.71 -10.01 1.62
N THR A 54 -14.38 -11.08 1.17
CA THR A 54 -14.65 -12.25 2.01
C THR A 54 -13.34 -12.94 2.41
N PRO A 55 -13.31 -13.66 3.54
CA PRO A 55 -12.14 -14.44 3.95
C PRO A 55 -11.62 -15.39 2.86
N THR A 56 -12.53 -16.02 2.11
CA THR A 56 -12.20 -16.95 1.02
C THR A 56 -11.54 -16.24 -0.16
N GLU A 57 -12.01 -15.05 -0.54
CA GLU A 57 -11.39 -14.24 -1.60
C GLU A 57 -9.99 -13.78 -1.21
N LYS A 58 -9.79 -13.37 0.05
CA LYS A 58 -8.47 -13.00 0.58
C LYS A 58 -7.50 -14.17 0.53
N TYR A 59 -7.95 -15.36 0.91
CA TYR A 59 -7.16 -16.58 0.83
C TYR A 59 -6.75 -16.88 -0.61
N ALA A 60 -7.70 -16.90 -1.54
CA ALA A 60 -7.43 -17.17 -2.96
C ALA A 60 -6.44 -16.17 -3.56
N ALA A 61 -6.61 -14.88 -3.27
CA ALA A 61 -5.69 -13.83 -3.72
C ALA A 61 -4.28 -14.01 -3.13
N SER A 62 -4.19 -14.36 -1.84
CA SER A 62 -2.92 -14.60 -1.15
C SER A 62 -2.18 -15.79 -1.75
N VAL A 63 -2.85 -16.93 -1.96
CA VAL A 63 -2.25 -18.12 -2.59
C VAL A 63 -1.77 -17.79 -4.01
N SER A 64 -2.59 -17.09 -4.82
CA SER A 64 -2.19 -16.68 -6.18
C SER A 64 -0.94 -15.79 -6.19
N GLN A 65 -0.79 -14.92 -5.19
CA GLN A 65 0.40 -14.08 -5.06
C GLN A 65 1.63 -14.90 -4.62
N LEU A 66 1.46 -15.82 -3.67
CA LEU A 66 2.51 -16.73 -3.22
C LEU A 66 3.01 -17.62 -4.37
N ASP A 67 2.11 -18.13 -5.22
CA ASP A 67 2.46 -18.90 -6.42
C ASP A 67 3.36 -18.09 -7.36
N LYS A 68 2.99 -16.84 -7.65
CA LYS A 68 3.80 -15.95 -8.51
C LYS A 68 5.18 -15.70 -7.92
N LEU A 69 5.29 -15.54 -6.61
CA LEU A 69 6.56 -15.30 -5.94
C LEU A 69 7.45 -16.55 -5.94
N LEU A 70 6.86 -17.73 -5.71
CA LEU A 70 7.55 -19.01 -5.82
C LEU A 70 8.05 -19.26 -7.24
N GLN A 71 7.20 -19.04 -8.26
CA GLN A 71 7.56 -19.19 -9.67
C GLN A 71 8.70 -18.25 -10.09
N LYS A 72 8.76 -17.04 -9.51
CA LYS A 72 9.85 -16.08 -9.73
C LYS A 72 11.13 -16.42 -8.96
N GLY A 73 11.15 -17.50 -8.17
CA GLY A 73 12.28 -17.86 -7.31
C GLY A 73 12.50 -16.90 -6.12
N LEU A 74 11.51 -16.04 -5.83
CA LEU A 74 11.57 -15.09 -4.72
C LEU A 74 11.16 -15.72 -3.38
N LEU A 75 10.57 -16.92 -3.42
CA LEU A 75 10.26 -17.73 -2.26
C LEU A 75 10.84 -19.13 -2.43
N THR A 76 11.28 -19.73 -1.33
CA THR A 76 11.55 -21.16 -1.28
C THR A 76 10.24 -21.93 -1.08
N GLN A 77 10.24 -23.22 -1.42
CA GLN A 77 9.06 -24.07 -1.25
C GLN A 77 8.64 -24.22 0.23
N GLU A 78 9.60 -24.20 1.15
CA GLU A 78 9.32 -24.19 2.59
C GLU A 78 8.55 -22.93 3.01
N VAL A 79 9.02 -21.75 2.58
CA VAL A 79 8.37 -20.47 2.91
C VAL A 79 6.98 -20.38 2.27
N TYR A 80 6.85 -20.84 1.02
CA TYR A 80 5.54 -20.95 0.36
C TYR A 80 4.56 -21.80 1.17
N SER A 81 4.98 -23.00 1.58
CA SER A 81 4.11 -23.94 2.31
C SER A 81 3.62 -23.33 3.64
N ARG A 82 4.53 -22.73 4.41
CA ARG A 82 4.17 -22.04 5.67
C ARG A 82 3.24 -20.85 5.43
N ALA A 83 3.46 -20.09 4.35
CA ALA A 83 2.63 -18.94 4.03
C ALA A 83 1.20 -19.36 3.62
N VAL A 84 1.05 -20.46 2.88
CA VAL A 84 -0.26 -21.02 2.52
C VAL A 84 -1.00 -21.53 3.76
N GLU A 85 -0.31 -22.26 4.64
CA GLU A 85 -0.91 -22.72 5.91
C GLU A 85 -1.38 -21.55 6.77
N LYS A 86 -0.57 -20.50 6.88
CA LYS A 86 -0.96 -19.28 7.57
C LYS A 86 -2.20 -18.64 6.94
N ALA A 87 -2.22 -18.47 5.62
CA ALA A 87 -3.35 -17.88 4.92
C ALA A 87 -4.65 -18.69 5.15
N LYS A 88 -4.55 -20.02 5.19
CA LYS A 88 -5.66 -20.92 5.49
C LYS A 88 -6.15 -20.77 6.93
N ALA A 89 -5.24 -20.69 7.89
CA ALA A 89 -5.58 -20.46 9.30
C ALA A 89 -6.30 -19.12 9.49
N ASP A 90 -5.78 -18.06 8.88
CA ASP A 90 -6.38 -16.72 8.94
C ASP A 90 -7.79 -16.70 8.33
N MET A 91 -8.02 -17.41 7.21
CA MET A 91 -9.35 -17.57 6.61
C MET A 91 -10.33 -18.28 7.56
N ASN A 92 -9.92 -19.41 8.13
CA ASN A 92 -10.77 -20.20 9.01
C ASN A 92 -11.16 -19.41 10.27
N ALA A 93 -10.20 -18.69 10.87
CA ALA A 93 -10.45 -17.86 12.03
C ALA A 93 -11.46 -16.73 11.74
N ALA A 94 -11.34 -16.09 10.57
CA ALA A 94 -12.26 -15.04 10.15
C ALA A 94 -13.68 -15.57 9.87
N THR A 95 -13.80 -16.76 9.29
CA THR A 95 -15.10 -17.42 9.09
C THR A 95 -15.75 -17.80 10.42
N GLN A 96 -15.00 -18.41 11.34
CA GLN A 96 -15.52 -18.79 12.67
C GLN A 96 -16.01 -17.58 13.45
N ALA A 97 -15.24 -16.49 13.50
CA ALA A 97 -15.66 -15.25 14.15
C ALA A 97 -16.96 -14.68 13.56
N THR A 98 -17.15 -14.83 12.24
CA THR A 98 -18.38 -14.39 11.57
C THR A 98 -19.58 -15.27 11.95
N ASP A 99 -19.38 -16.58 12.03
CA ASP A 99 -20.43 -17.55 12.38
C ASP A 99 -20.85 -17.44 13.86
N GLU A 100 -19.89 -17.21 14.76
CA GLU A 100 -20.15 -16.95 16.19
C GLU A 100 -20.96 -15.67 16.39
N MET A 101 -20.60 -14.59 15.69
CA MET A 101 -21.33 -13.33 15.72
C MET A 101 -22.77 -13.50 15.22
N ARG A 102 -22.95 -14.25 14.12
CA ARG A 102 -24.27 -14.52 13.54
C ARG A 102 -25.15 -15.34 14.49
N SER A 103 -24.57 -16.37 15.11
CA SER A 103 -25.25 -17.22 16.09
C SER A 103 -25.68 -16.42 17.31
N SER A 104 -24.79 -15.58 17.85
CA SER A 104 -25.06 -14.71 19.01
C SER A 104 -26.18 -13.70 18.71
N SER A 105 -26.17 -13.10 17.53
CA SER A 105 -27.22 -12.17 17.10
C SER A 105 -28.59 -12.86 16.98
N SER A 106 -28.63 -14.09 16.45
CA SER A 106 -29.88 -14.86 16.35
C SER A 106 -30.50 -15.18 17.71
N LEU A 107 -29.68 -15.45 18.73
CA LEU A 107 -30.13 -15.72 20.09
C LEU A 107 -30.76 -14.48 20.72
N LEU A 108 -30.13 -13.31 20.55
CA LEU A 108 -30.65 -12.03 21.04
C LEU A 108 -31.99 -11.67 20.37
N GLN A 109 -32.12 -11.89 19.06
CA GLN A 109 -33.37 -11.63 18.34
C GLN A 109 -34.52 -12.52 18.85
N ARG A 110 -34.20 -13.78 19.18
CA ARG A 110 -35.18 -14.75 19.69
C ARG A 110 -35.63 -14.42 21.10
N THR A 111 -34.74 -13.91 21.96
CA THR A 111 -35.12 -13.45 23.31
C THR A 111 -35.98 -12.20 23.27
N ILE A 112 -35.75 -11.28 22.33
CA ILE A 112 -36.53 -10.04 22.20
C ILE A 112 -37.95 -10.33 21.70
N ASN A 113 -38.10 -11.20 20.69
CA ASN A 113 -39.43 -11.51 20.12
C ASN A 113 -40.29 -12.46 21.00
N ALA A 114 -39.74 -12.98 22.10
CA ALA A 114 -40.44 -13.87 23.03
C ALA A 114 -40.95 -13.13 24.30
N THR A 115 -40.84 -11.80 24.33
CA THR A 115 -41.34 -10.91 25.40
C THR A 115 -42.47 -10.05 24.86
#